data_AF-A0A924WA87-F1
#
_entry.id   AF-A0A924WA87-F1
#
_cell.length_a   1.000
_cell.length_b   1.000
_cell.length_c   1.000
_cell.angle_alpha   90.00
_cell.angle_beta   90.00
_cell.angle_gamma   90.00
#
_symmetry.space_group_name_H-M   'P 1'
#
loop_
_entity.id
_entity.type
_entity.pdbx_description
1 polymer ?
#
loop_
_entity_poly.entity_id
_entity_poly.type
_entity_poly.pdbx_seq_one_letter_code
_entity_poly.pdbx_strand_id
1 'polypeptide(L)'
;MNMRSVGRNRINRCVDTASANLARFTWMAPTSGLAAASFIASCCGCWAPTAAQGQQPVNPPPGAVTPAAPASASPAATPAEAAVLPVCTIDLALTGQMKDILANALIRSLKLPKRDVTLFLDGASDRYTNGQELLTATAVHFKIAQDILASKVEKFKHCNCSHGPLGPVHHAHLYFDPHVHPDCNIDLANAGNMKDIVSNTLILGLNIPQPDVGAFLHGAQDRYDDGQDLLAATAVHFKLSENLLAAEVKKFKHCNCKHGGVIDGVPEVLPGMQDDGLPVSKFAKDVTLHVVLHEIGHAVIREFDIPVLANEETTADAFATYYLTTYLPDRAVDVLVARTTSLMIEASESPSVDWRGEHDDDARRAYQIAALAVAADPVKYKPVADVVTMSARDIEKAQDYGGEVRRSWRRVLAPLWMPDGATSPMARTSFGDGSAFLIRLCEDGPGIKSELVRDIESALSRFDWHSQVTVDFVDSNGKAGWNRSRRTVTVYTGYIRRFIRQGSIEISPTSGLK
;
A
#
# COMPACT_ATOMS: atom_id res chain seq x y z
N MET A 1 -67.84 19.87 -28.49
CA MET A 1 -67.46 21.26 -28.16
C MET A 1 -65.96 21.38 -28.43
N ASN A 2 -65.51 21.98 -29.53
CA ASN A 2 -65.05 23.40 -29.65
C ASN A 2 -64.22 23.85 -28.44
N MET A 3 -63.04 24.48 -28.51
CA MET A 3 -62.33 25.17 -29.59
C MET A 3 -60.84 25.37 -29.18
N ARG A 4 -60.00 25.47 -30.22
CA ARG A 4 -58.69 26.14 -30.39
C ARG A 4 -58.35 27.40 -29.55
N SER A 5 -57.05 27.49 -29.22
CA SER A 5 -56.05 28.56 -29.56
C SER A 5 -55.84 29.85 -28.74
N VAL A 6 -54.57 30.33 -28.84
CA VAL A 6 -54.01 31.71 -28.68
C VAL A 6 -53.74 32.18 -27.23
N GLY A 7 -52.62 32.84 -26.87
CA GLY A 7 -51.52 33.40 -27.66
C GLY A 7 -50.43 34.08 -26.83
N ARG A 8 -49.47 34.66 -27.58
CA ARG A 8 -48.34 35.51 -27.17
C ARG A 8 -48.78 36.89 -26.65
N ASN A 9 -47.99 37.51 -25.76
CA ASN A 9 -47.39 38.87 -25.87
C ASN A 9 -46.87 39.34 -24.49
N ARG A 10 -45.60 39.72 -24.30
CA ARG A 10 -44.84 40.93 -24.72
C ARG A 10 -45.04 42.16 -23.80
N ILE A 11 -43.90 42.67 -23.31
CA ILE A 11 -43.43 44.10 -23.36
C ILE A 11 -43.49 45.01 -22.10
N ASN A 12 -42.26 45.47 -21.72
CA ASN A 12 -41.81 46.78 -21.16
C ASN A 12 -42.23 47.20 -19.73
N ARG A 13 -41.55 48.08 -18.99
CA ARG A 13 -40.20 48.73 -18.87
C ARG A 13 -40.44 49.80 -17.77
N CYS A 14 -39.46 50.03 -16.89
CA CYS A 14 -39.09 51.28 -16.17
C CYS A 14 -37.91 50.84 -15.27
N VAL A 15 -36.61 51.16 -15.44
CA VAL A 15 -35.84 52.41 -15.69
C VAL A 15 -35.96 53.45 -14.57
N ASP A 16 -34.89 53.55 -13.76
CA ASP A 16 -34.22 54.73 -13.16
C ASP A 16 -33.59 54.38 -11.78
N THR A 17 -32.39 54.79 -11.34
CA THR A 17 -31.15 55.39 -11.89
C THR A 17 -30.07 55.38 -10.78
N ALA A 18 -28.80 55.64 -11.15
CA ALA A 18 -27.60 56.03 -10.36
C ALA A 18 -26.69 54.91 -9.78
N SER A 19 -25.54 54.59 -10.41
CA SER A 19 -24.20 55.26 -10.34
C SER A 19 -23.34 54.70 -9.19
N ALA A 20 -22.04 54.41 -9.24
CA ALA A 20 -21.00 54.36 -10.26
C ALA A 20 -19.76 53.68 -9.60
N ASN A 21 -18.97 52.90 -10.34
CA ASN A 21 -17.49 52.98 -10.37
C ASN A 21 -16.90 51.82 -11.20
N LEU A 22 -16.40 52.21 -12.37
CA LEU A 22 -15.58 51.40 -13.27
C LEU A 22 -14.10 51.57 -12.94
N ALA A 23 -13.34 50.49 -12.96
CA ALA A 23 -11.95 50.50 -13.39
C ALA A 23 -11.79 49.43 -14.49
N ARG A 24 -11.51 49.90 -15.71
CA ARG A 24 -11.17 49.08 -16.89
C ARG A 24 -9.66 48.85 -16.92
N PHE A 25 -9.23 47.64 -17.26
CA PHE A 25 -8.01 47.42 -18.02
C PHE A 25 -8.32 46.46 -19.17
N THR A 26 -7.92 46.84 -20.38
CA THR A 26 -8.04 46.07 -21.62
C THR A 26 -6.77 46.26 -22.45
N TRP A 27 -6.57 45.30 -23.37
CA TRP A 27 -5.62 45.26 -24.50
C TRP A 27 -4.22 44.72 -24.16
N MET A 28 -3.54 43.90 -24.98
CA MET A 28 -3.66 43.60 -26.42
C MET A 28 -2.87 42.31 -26.75
N ALA A 29 -3.31 41.55 -27.75
CA ALA A 29 -2.53 40.53 -28.45
C ALA A 29 -1.78 41.15 -29.65
N PRO A 30 -0.74 40.50 -30.21
CA PRO A 30 -0.32 40.79 -31.57
C PRO A 30 -0.18 39.55 -32.47
N THR A 31 -0.59 39.71 -33.74
CA THR A 31 -0.27 38.84 -34.87
C THR A 31 0.44 39.63 -35.98
N SER A 32 1.48 39.00 -36.52
CA SER A 32 2.03 39.05 -37.90
C SER A 32 2.69 40.32 -38.48
N GLY A 33 3.86 40.11 -39.11
CA GLY A 33 4.47 41.03 -40.09
C GLY A 33 5.87 40.59 -40.56
N LEU A 34 5.96 40.09 -41.80
CA LEU A 34 7.17 39.79 -42.58
C LEU A 34 7.91 41.06 -43.03
N ALA A 35 9.26 41.02 -43.08
CA ALA A 35 10.06 41.75 -44.05
C ALA A 35 11.47 41.13 -44.21
N ALA A 36 11.90 40.99 -45.46
CA ALA A 36 13.18 40.44 -45.90
C ALA A 36 14.26 41.52 -46.01
N ALA A 37 15.53 41.15 -45.81
CA ALA A 37 16.68 41.79 -46.45
C ALA A 37 17.89 40.82 -46.48
N SER A 38 18.41 40.64 -47.68
CA SER A 38 19.56 39.82 -48.05
C SER A 38 20.90 40.42 -47.62
N PHE A 39 21.88 39.57 -47.29
CA PHE A 39 23.29 39.82 -47.61
C PHE A 39 24.03 38.50 -47.87
N ILE A 40 24.94 38.56 -48.83
CA ILE A 40 25.59 37.47 -49.59
C ILE A 40 26.97 37.12 -49.01
N ALA A 41 27.43 35.90 -49.35
CA ALA A 41 28.82 35.36 -49.41
C ALA A 41 29.14 34.33 -48.31
N SER A 42 29.06 33.01 -48.55
CA SER A 42 29.93 32.16 -49.41
C SER A 42 31.25 31.80 -48.74
N CYS A 43 31.41 30.53 -48.34
CA CYS A 43 32.54 29.67 -48.74
C CYS A 43 32.37 28.21 -48.25
N CYS A 44 32.79 27.32 -49.15
CA CYS A 44 32.94 25.86 -49.16
C CYS A 44 33.49 25.22 -47.85
N GLY A 45 33.35 23.92 -47.58
CA GLY A 45 32.96 22.81 -48.44
C GLY A 45 32.91 21.47 -47.67
N CYS A 46 32.35 20.48 -48.35
CA CYS A 46 32.11 19.10 -47.95
C CYS A 46 33.37 18.30 -47.57
N TRP A 47 33.22 17.25 -46.75
CA TRP A 47 33.53 15.86 -47.11
C TRP A 47 33.11 14.88 -46.00
N ALA A 48 32.33 13.87 -46.39
CA ALA A 48 32.27 12.58 -45.72
C ALA A 48 33.51 11.74 -46.13
N PRO A 49 33.79 10.63 -45.43
CA PRO A 49 33.73 9.37 -46.19
C PRO A 49 33.16 8.17 -45.42
N THR A 50 32.79 7.18 -46.23
CA THR A 50 32.16 5.89 -45.95
C THR A 50 33.18 4.77 -45.66
N ALA A 51 32.77 3.84 -44.79
CA ALA A 51 33.00 2.39 -44.72
C ALA A 51 34.35 1.74 -45.15
N ALA A 52 34.92 0.93 -44.24
CA ALA A 52 35.61 -0.32 -44.59
C ALA A 52 35.54 -1.35 -43.43
N GLN A 53 35.37 -2.62 -43.81
CA GLN A 53 35.21 -3.82 -42.99
C GLN A 53 36.53 -4.32 -42.36
N GLY A 54 36.43 -5.14 -41.31
CA GLY A 54 37.36 -6.27 -41.13
C GLY A 54 37.91 -6.55 -39.72
N GLN A 55 37.55 -7.75 -39.24
CA GLN A 55 38.35 -8.67 -38.39
C GLN A 55 38.24 -8.64 -36.85
N GLN A 56 37.78 -9.80 -36.35
CA GLN A 56 37.88 -10.30 -34.98
C GLN A 56 39.34 -10.58 -34.57
N PRO A 57 39.68 -10.58 -33.27
CA PRO A 57 40.87 -11.24 -32.77
C PRO A 57 40.59 -12.68 -32.28
N VAL A 58 41.51 -13.57 -32.66
CA VAL A 58 41.60 -15.00 -32.33
C VAL A 58 42.57 -15.19 -31.15
N ASN A 59 42.31 -16.18 -30.30
CA ASN A 59 43.14 -16.60 -29.16
C ASN A 59 44.59 -17.00 -29.54
N PRO A 60 45.60 -16.83 -28.66
CA PRO A 60 46.89 -17.50 -28.78
C PRO A 60 47.01 -18.80 -27.93
N PRO A 61 47.92 -19.73 -28.30
CA PRO A 61 48.04 -21.11 -27.79
C PRO A 61 49.02 -21.28 -26.60
N PRO A 62 49.19 -22.49 -26.03
CA PRO A 62 49.73 -22.69 -24.67
C PRO A 62 51.21 -23.07 -24.58
N GLY A 63 51.82 -22.77 -23.42
CA GLY A 63 52.87 -23.58 -22.77
C GLY A 63 54.33 -23.17 -22.96
N ALA A 64 54.98 -22.70 -21.88
CA ALA A 64 56.36 -23.04 -21.52
C ALA A 64 56.61 -22.72 -20.03
N VAL A 65 57.27 -23.66 -19.36
CA VAL A 65 57.44 -23.82 -17.90
C VAL A 65 58.82 -23.34 -17.45
N THR A 66 58.93 -22.91 -16.18
CA THR A 66 60.05 -23.00 -15.18
C THR A 66 60.50 -21.66 -14.58
N PRO A 67 61.10 -21.63 -13.36
CA PRO A 67 60.82 -22.42 -12.15
C PRO A 67 60.64 -21.55 -10.88
N ALA A 68 60.23 -22.23 -9.80
CA ALA A 68 59.87 -21.68 -8.49
C ALA A 68 61.03 -21.17 -7.62
N ALA A 69 60.70 -20.22 -6.73
CA ALA A 69 61.44 -19.83 -5.52
C ALA A 69 60.42 -19.48 -4.40
N PRO A 70 60.80 -19.53 -3.11
CA PRO A 70 60.07 -20.28 -2.09
C PRO A 70 59.01 -19.49 -1.30
N ALA A 71 58.14 -20.27 -0.66
CA ALA A 71 57.02 -19.85 0.18
C ALA A 71 57.45 -19.01 1.39
N SER A 72 56.85 -17.82 1.52
CA SER A 72 56.78 -17.06 2.77
C SER A 72 55.39 -17.24 3.39
N ALA A 73 55.36 -17.83 4.58
CA ALA A 73 54.17 -17.98 5.41
C ALA A 73 53.53 -16.61 5.74
N SER A 74 52.21 -16.51 5.57
CA SER A 74 51.41 -15.41 6.13
C SER A 74 50.80 -15.81 7.48
N PRO A 75 50.68 -14.86 8.43
CA PRO A 75 50.38 -15.13 9.83
C PRO A 75 48.88 -15.38 10.08
N ALA A 76 48.63 -16.03 11.21
CA ALA A 76 47.33 -16.42 11.74
C ALA A 76 46.33 -15.25 11.88
N ALA A 77 45.06 -15.58 11.67
CA ALA A 77 43.91 -14.70 11.79
C ALA A 77 43.80 -14.03 13.18
N THR A 78 43.54 -12.73 13.17
CA THR A 78 43.08 -11.95 14.34
C THR A 78 41.55 -12.08 14.47
N PRO A 79 40.98 -12.11 15.69
CA PRO A 79 39.54 -12.20 15.88
C PRO A 79 38.87 -10.86 15.53
N ALA A 80 37.72 -10.94 14.85
CA ALA A 80 36.92 -9.80 14.42
C ALA A 80 36.49 -8.90 15.59
N GLU A 81 36.76 -7.61 15.45
CA GLU A 81 36.29 -6.53 16.31
C GLU A 81 34.77 -6.37 16.14
N ALA A 82 34.02 -6.45 17.25
CA ALA A 82 32.56 -6.34 17.26
C ALA A 82 32.12 -4.91 16.91
N ALA A 83 31.28 -4.78 15.87
CA ALA A 83 30.68 -3.51 15.48
C ALA A 83 29.72 -2.97 16.57
N VAL A 84 29.95 -1.74 17.03
CA VAL A 84 29.11 -1.03 18.01
C VAL A 84 27.87 -0.46 17.32
N LEU A 85 26.67 -0.79 17.83
CA LEU A 85 25.37 -0.28 17.34
C LEU A 85 25.20 1.24 17.62
N PRO A 86 24.49 2.00 16.76
CA PRO A 86 24.29 3.44 16.95
C PRO A 86 23.35 3.74 18.14
N VAL A 87 23.86 4.45 19.15
CA VAL A 87 23.11 4.77 20.39
C VAL A 87 22.07 5.87 20.14
N CYS A 88 20.86 5.67 20.66
CA CYS A 88 19.78 6.67 20.62
C CYS A 88 20.14 7.87 21.51
N THR A 89 20.10 9.07 20.94
CA THR A 89 20.48 10.33 21.60
C THR A 89 19.29 11.10 22.21
N ILE A 90 18.11 10.47 22.27
CA ILE A 90 16.91 11.07 22.88
C ILE A 90 17.06 11.09 24.40
N ASP A 91 16.95 12.28 24.97
CA ASP A 91 16.89 12.56 26.39
C ASP A 91 15.57 13.30 26.72
N LEU A 92 14.66 12.56 27.35
CA LEU A 92 13.36 13.08 27.78
C LEU A 92 13.47 14.10 28.92
N ALA A 93 14.64 14.27 29.54
CA ALA A 93 14.88 15.36 30.48
C ALA A 93 15.01 16.71 29.78
N LEU A 94 15.38 16.74 28.48
CA LEU A 94 15.52 17.98 27.71
C LEU A 94 14.17 18.47 27.20
N THR A 95 13.79 19.70 27.58
CA THR A 95 12.51 20.32 27.20
C THR A 95 12.34 20.44 25.69
N GLY A 96 13.40 20.75 24.95
CA GLY A 96 13.37 20.82 23.49
C GLY A 96 12.98 19.50 22.84
N GLN A 97 13.57 18.39 23.26
CA GLN A 97 13.27 17.07 22.70
C GLN A 97 11.90 16.55 23.17
N MET A 98 11.56 16.76 24.45
CA MET A 98 10.24 16.43 24.99
C MET A 98 9.12 17.20 24.27
N LYS A 99 9.32 18.48 23.94
CA LYS A 99 8.37 19.30 23.19
C LYS A 99 8.02 18.68 21.84
N ASP A 100 9.02 18.25 21.07
CA ASP A 100 8.82 17.67 19.75
C ASP A 100 8.08 16.32 19.81
N ILE A 101 8.39 15.52 20.84
CA ILE A 101 7.73 14.24 21.09
C ILE A 101 6.27 14.46 21.53
N LEU A 102 6.02 15.43 22.41
CA LEU A 102 4.66 15.81 22.84
C LEU A 102 3.82 16.35 21.69
N ALA A 103 4.39 17.17 20.81
CA ALA A 103 3.68 17.66 19.63
C ALA A 103 3.17 16.50 18.75
N ASN A 104 4.03 15.50 18.53
CA ASN A 104 3.66 14.29 17.80
C ASN A 104 2.60 13.46 18.55
N ALA A 105 2.78 13.23 19.85
CA ALA A 105 1.83 12.49 20.68
C ALA A 105 0.43 13.12 20.68
N LEU A 106 0.34 14.43 20.89
CA LEU A 106 -0.91 15.17 20.99
C LEU A 106 -1.64 15.28 19.64
N ILE A 107 -0.93 15.62 18.56
CA ILE A 107 -1.53 15.83 17.24
C ILE A 107 -1.85 14.50 16.55
N ARG A 108 -0.89 13.56 16.54
CA ARG A 108 -1.01 12.34 15.74
C ARG A 108 -1.79 11.25 16.47
N SER A 109 -1.59 11.07 17.78
CA SER A 109 -2.27 10.03 18.55
C SER A 109 -3.56 10.51 19.19
N LEU A 110 -3.55 11.68 19.84
CA LEU A 110 -4.72 12.17 20.59
C LEU A 110 -5.60 13.11 19.75
N LYS A 111 -5.24 13.33 18.48
CA LYS A 111 -6.00 14.10 17.48
C LYS A 111 -6.37 15.52 17.94
N LEU A 112 -5.54 16.13 18.76
CA LEU A 112 -5.75 17.51 19.19
C LEU A 112 -5.47 18.49 18.03
N PRO A 113 -6.20 19.62 17.95
CA PRO A 113 -5.98 20.61 16.92
C PRO A 113 -4.53 21.11 16.92
N LYS A 114 -3.86 21.01 15.77
CA LYS A 114 -2.45 21.42 15.60
C LYS A 114 -2.21 22.85 16.10
N ARG A 115 -3.14 23.77 15.85
CA ARG A 115 -3.06 25.17 16.30
C ARG A 115 -2.89 25.27 17.81
N ASP A 116 -3.71 24.55 18.57
CA ASP A 116 -3.73 24.66 20.04
C ASP A 116 -2.49 24.00 20.65
N VAL A 117 -2.05 22.87 20.08
CA VAL A 117 -0.80 22.21 20.47
C VAL A 117 0.41 23.09 20.17
N THR A 118 0.48 23.71 18.99
CA THR A 118 1.57 24.63 18.65
C THR A 118 1.59 25.85 19.55
N LEU A 119 0.44 26.48 19.81
CA LEU A 119 0.35 27.63 20.72
C LEU A 119 0.79 27.29 22.15
N PHE A 120 0.40 26.13 22.66
CA PHE A 120 0.80 25.71 24.01
C PHE A 120 2.28 25.35 24.10
N LEU A 121 2.86 24.73 23.07
CA LEU A 121 4.26 24.30 23.05
C LEU A 121 5.24 25.39 22.58
N ASP A 122 4.73 26.51 22.09
CA ASP A 122 5.57 27.64 21.69
C ASP A 122 6.24 28.29 22.92
N GLY A 123 7.56 28.54 22.84
CA GLY A 123 8.36 28.98 23.99
C GLY A 123 8.39 28.01 25.19
N ALA A 124 7.99 26.74 25.04
CA ALA A 124 8.00 25.77 26.14
C ALA A 124 9.40 25.48 26.70
N SER A 125 10.45 25.55 25.86
CA SER A 125 11.83 25.36 26.28
C SER A 125 12.34 26.44 27.23
N ASP A 126 11.73 27.63 27.20
CA ASP A 126 12.07 28.76 28.07
C ASP A 126 11.22 28.77 29.35
N ARG A 127 10.03 28.17 29.31
CA ARG A 127 9.04 28.19 30.39
C ARG A 127 9.16 27.04 31.39
N TYR A 128 9.77 25.93 31.00
CA TYR A 128 9.88 24.73 31.85
C TYR A 128 11.34 24.34 32.02
N THR A 129 11.66 23.84 33.21
CA THR A 129 13.05 23.55 33.62
C THR A 129 13.55 22.22 33.06
N ASN A 130 12.64 21.26 32.87
CA ASN A 130 12.95 19.93 32.34
C ASN A 130 11.72 19.31 31.65
N GLY A 131 11.93 18.24 30.89
CA GLY A 131 10.87 17.57 30.13
C GLY A 131 9.77 16.96 30.99
N GLN A 132 10.06 16.55 32.24
CA GLN A 132 9.03 16.00 33.15
C GLN A 132 8.05 17.09 33.62
N GLU A 133 8.56 18.29 33.87
CA GLU A 133 7.73 19.47 34.18
C GLU A 133 6.84 19.83 32.98
N LEU A 134 7.42 19.84 31.78
CA LEU A 134 6.67 20.07 30.54
C LEU A 134 5.59 19.00 30.31
N LEU A 135 5.88 17.72 30.53
CA LEU A 135 4.90 16.63 30.43
C LEU A 135 3.73 16.83 31.40
N THR A 136 4.03 17.19 32.65
CA THR A 136 3.02 17.44 33.70
C THR A 136 2.13 18.64 33.33
N ALA A 137 2.73 19.75 32.91
CA ALA A 137 2.00 20.93 32.49
C ALA A 137 1.13 20.68 31.24
N THR A 138 1.62 19.84 30.32
CA THR A 138 0.88 19.43 29.12
C THR A 138 -0.34 18.60 29.48
N ALA A 139 -0.19 17.63 30.38
CA ALA A 139 -1.28 16.78 30.87
C ALA A 139 -2.40 17.64 31.50
N VAL A 140 -2.02 18.60 32.35
CA VAL A 140 -2.96 19.52 32.98
C VAL A 140 -3.66 20.42 31.95
N HIS A 141 -2.91 21.02 31.02
CA HIS A 141 -3.47 21.97 30.05
C HIS A 141 -4.51 21.34 29.14
N PHE A 142 -4.21 20.16 28.60
CA PHE A 142 -5.11 19.44 27.69
C PHE A 142 -6.10 18.51 28.42
N LYS A 143 -6.10 18.50 29.76
CA LYS A 143 -6.95 17.65 30.60
C LYS A 143 -6.81 16.16 30.26
N ILE A 144 -5.57 15.71 30.06
CA ILE A 144 -5.22 14.32 29.77
C ILE A 144 -4.61 13.72 31.03
N ALA A 145 -4.94 12.47 31.35
CA ALA A 145 -4.28 11.77 32.45
C ALA A 145 -2.78 11.63 32.15
N GLN A 146 -1.94 11.97 33.13
CA GLN A 146 -0.49 12.11 32.92
C GLN A 146 0.18 10.78 32.51
N ASP A 147 -0.32 9.65 33.01
CA ASP A 147 0.09 8.29 32.65
C ASP A 147 -0.24 7.94 31.20
N ILE A 148 -1.44 8.31 30.72
CA ILE A 148 -1.84 8.17 29.32
C ILE A 148 -0.92 8.99 28.43
N LEU A 149 -0.63 10.24 28.80
CA LEU A 149 0.25 11.11 28.03
C LEU A 149 1.70 10.60 28.04
N ALA A 150 2.20 10.10 29.18
CA ALA A 150 3.52 9.49 29.30
C ALA A 150 3.66 8.25 28.40
N SER A 151 2.64 7.40 28.34
CA SER A 151 2.59 6.26 27.43
C SER A 151 2.64 6.69 25.95
N LYS A 152 2.01 7.82 25.59
CA LYS A 152 2.14 8.37 24.23
C LYS A 152 3.54 8.95 23.99
N VAL A 153 4.15 9.65 24.94
CA VAL A 153 5.53 10.15 24.80
C VAL A 153 6.50 8.99 24.55
N GLU A 154 6.37 7.91 25.31
CA GLU A 154 7.18 6.71 25.15
C GLU A 154 7.02 6.06 23.77
N LYS A 155 5.78 6.00 23.25
CA LYS A 155 5.49 5.50 21.89
C LYS A 155 6.09 6.37 20.79
N PHE A 156 6.20 7.69 21.00
CA PHE A 156 6.60 8.65 19.97
C PHE A 156 8.07 9.12 20.10
N LYS A 157 8.81 8.66 21.12
CA LYS A 157 10.17 9.15 21.41
C LYS A 157 11.19 8.93 20.29
N HIS A 158 10.96 7.95 19.41
CA HIS A 158 11.84 7.66 18.28
C HIS A 158 11.29 8.15 16.92
N CYS A 159 10.16 8.86 16.89
CA CYS A 159 9.54 9.30 15.64
C CYS A 159 10.39 10.32 14.85
N ASN A 160 11.38 10.95 15.50
CA ASN A 160 12.27 11.94 14.89
C ASN A 160 13.76 11.51 14.90
N CYS A 161 14.06 10.25 15.24
CA CYS A 161 15.44 9.75 15.26
C CYS A 161 15.91 9.32 13.86
N SER A 162 17.19 9.56 13.55
CA SER A 162 17.82 9.17 12.27
C SER A 162 18.55 7.81 12.32
N HIS A 163 18.47 7.08 13.42
CA HIS A 163 18.98 5.71 13.51
C HIS A 163 17.89 4.72 13.13
N GLY A 164 18.27 3.63 12.44
CA GLY A 164 17.42 2.46 12.31
C GLY A 164 16.97 1.96 13.69
N PRO A 165 15.82 1.26 13.79
CA PRO A 165 15.31 0.80 15.07
C PRO A 165 16.42 0.09 15.86
N LEU A 166 16.68 0.56 17.08
CA LEU A 166 17.56 -0.10 18.05
C LEU A 166 16.89 -1.39 18.49
N GLY A 167 16.96 -2.42 17.66
CA GLY A 167 16.23 -3.66 17.84
C GLY A 167 14.71 -3.46 17.78
N PRO A 168 13.94 -4.51 17.48
CA PRO A 168 12.51 -4.42 17.51
C PRO A 168 12.07 -4.42 18.98
N VAL A 169 11.36 -3.38 19.42
CA VAL A 169 10.20 -3.66 20.28
C VAL A 169 9.23 -4.38 19.36
N HIS A 170 9.33 -5.70 19.32
CA HIS A 170 8.39 -6.56 18.62
C HIS A 170 6.99 -6.25 19.17
N HIS A 171 6.17 -5.57 18.37
CA HIS A 171 4.74 -5.82 18.42
C HIS A 171 4.56 -7.24 17.90
N ALA A 172 4.58 -8.20 18.81
CA ALA A 172 4.38 -9.61 18.52
C ALA A 172 3.00 -9.79 17.88
N HIS A 173 3.02 -10.05 16.57
CA HIS A 173 2.39 -11.22 15.98
C HIS A 173 0.97 -11.56 16.47
N LEU A 174 -0.03 -11.08 15.74
CA LEU A 174 -1.35 -11.74 15.67
C LEU A 174 -1.17 -13.07 14.91
N TYR A 175 -0.66 -14.08 15.61
CA TYR A 175 -0.65 -15.48 15.16
C TYR A 175 -1.87 -16.19 15.76
N PHE A 176 -2.62 -16.86 14.89
CA PHE A 176 -3.61 -17.86 15.28
C PHE A 176 -2.88 -19.21 15.39
N ASP A 177 -2.92 -19.86 16.54
CA ASP A 177 -2.44 -21.24 16.72
C ASP A 177 -3.45 -22.02 17.60
N PRO A 178 -3.98 -23.17 17.15
CA PRO A 178 -4.81 -24.05 17.95
C PRO A 178 -4.05 -25.13 18.77
N HIS A 179 -2.73 -25.04 18.96
CA HIS A 179 -1.95 -26.03 19.73
C HIS A 179 -1.60 -25.62 21.17
N VAL A 180 -1.35 -26.64 22.01
CA VAL A 180 -0.99 -26.48 23.43
C VAL A 180 0.44 -25.96 23.55
N HIS A 181 0.57 -24.69 23.93
CA HIS A 181 1.84 -24.07 24.26
C HIS A 181 2.26 -24.42 25.69
N PRO A 182 3.35 -25.19 25.93
CA PRO A 182 3.79 -25.55 27.27
C PRO A 182 4.19 -24.35 28.15
N ASP A 183 4.44 -23.18 27.55
CA ASP A 183 4.80 -21.92 28.23
C ASP A 183 3.68 -20.86 28.26
N CYS A 184 2.44 -21.20 27.86
CA CYS A 184 1.32 -20.26 27.88
C CYS A 184 0.62 -20.23 29.24
N ASN A 185 0.85 -19.15 30.01
CA ASN A 185 0.21 -18.92 31.31
C ASN A 185 -1.13 -18.14 31.23
N ILE A 186 -1.72 -18.00 30.04
CA ILE A 186 -3.06 -17.39 29.89
C ILE A 186 -4.13 -18.39 30.33
N ASP A 187 -4.67 -18.13 31.51
CA ASP A 187 -5.84 -18.82 32.06
C ASP A 187 -7.12 -18.05 31.75
N LEU A 188 -7.98 -18.62 30.91
CA LEU A 188 -9.29 -18.02 30.56
C LEU A 188 -10.31 -18.14 31.70
N ALA A 189 -10.04 -18.92 32.75
CA ALA A 189 -10.86 -18.87 33.97
C ALA A 189 -10.56 -17.62 34.81
N ASN A 190 -9.45 -16.90 34.56
CA ASN A 190 -9.14 -15.66 35.26
C ASN A 190 -9.81 -14.45 34.59
N ALA A 191 -10.56 -13.65 35.34
CA ALA A 191 -11.28 -12.48 34.83
C ALA A 191 -10.35 -11.39 34.25
N GLY A 192 -9.14 -11.23 34.79
CA GLY A 192 -8.13 -10.30 34.26
C GLY A 192 -7.61 -10.72 32.89
N ASN A 193 -7.20 -11.98 32.75
CA ASN A 193 -6.79 -12.54 31.46
C ASN A 193 -7.95 -12.51 30.45
N MET A 194 -9.15 -12.92 30.86
CA MET A 194 -10.34 -12.91 30.01
C MET A 194 -10.69 -11.50 29.54
N LYS A 195 -10.60 -10.48 30.41
CA LYS A 195 -10.85 -9.08 30.05
C LYS A 195 -9.94 -8.62 28.90
N ASP A 196 -8.65 -8.94 28.97
CA ASP A 196 -7.70 -8.54 27.95
C ASP A 196 -7.97 -9.25 26.61
N ILE A 197 -8.30 -10.55 26.67
CA ILE A 197 -8.64 -11.32 25.47
C ILE A 197 -9.98 -10.87 24.86
N VAL A 198 -11.02 -10.68 25.67
CA VAL A 198 -12.34 -10.19 25.23
C VAL A 198 -12.25 -8.79 24.64
N SER A 199 -11.43 -7.91 25.21
CA SER A 199 -11.18 -6.57 24.63
C SER A 199 -10.70 -6.68 23.18
N ASN A 200 -9.72 -7.54 22.93
CA ASN A 200 -9.19 -7.78 21.58
C ASN A 200 -10.22 -8.48 20.68
N THR A 201 -10.96 -9.46 21.21
CA THR A 201 -12.04 -10.13 20.48
C THR A 201 -13.11 -9.16 20.00
N LEU A 202 -13.60 -8.27 20.87
CA LEU A 202 -14.66 -7.33 20.52
C LEU A 202 -14.17 -6.27 19.53
N ILE A 203 -12.98 -5.70 19.75
CA ILE A 203 -12.44 -4.60 18.93
C ILE A 203 -11.93 -5.11 17.58
N LEU A 204 -11.15 -6.18 17.58
CA LEU A 204 -10.45 -6.67 16.37
C LEU A 204 -11.24 -7.77 15.65
N GLY A 205 -11.88 -8.68 16.40
CA GLY A 205 -12.63 -9.79 15.83
C GLY A 205 -14.03 -9.41 15.38
N LEU A 206 -14.75 -8.64 16.20
CA LEU A 206 -16.15 -8.30 15.97
C LEU A 206 -16.38 -6.82 15.60
N ASN A 207 -15.30 -6.03 15.50
CA ASN A 207 -15.31 -4.63 15.08
C ASN A 207 -16.25 -3.73 15.90
N ILE A 208 -16.35 -3.99 17.21
CA ILE A 208 -17.12 -3.18 18.15
C ILE A 208 -16.28 -1.94 18.54
N PRO A 209 -16.86 -0.73 18.52
CA PRO A 209 -16.10 0.49 18.80
C PRO A 209 -15.38 0.46 20.15
N GLN A 210 -14.09 0.82 20.14
CA GLN A 210 -13.24 0.85 21.32
C GLN A 210 -13.82 1.63 22.53
N PRO A 211 -14.54 2.77 22.35
CA PRO A 211 -15.15 3.47 23.48
C PRO A 211 -16.20 2.62 24.22
N ASP A 212 -16.99 1.85 23.49
CA ASP A 212 -18.06 1.02 24.05
C ASP A 212 -17.49 -0.20 24.78
N VAL A 213 -16.47 -0.82 24.18
CA VAL A 213 -15.71 -1.92 24.80
C VAL A 213 -14.98 -1.44 26.05
N GLY A 214 -14.34 -0.28 25.98
CA GLY A 214 -13.63 0.33 27.10
C GLY A 214 -14.55 0.68 28.26
N ALA A 215 -15.72 1.26 27.97
CA ALA A 215 -16.73 1.58 28.98
C ALA A 215 -17.24 0.32 29.69
N PHE A 216 -17.49 -0.76 28.94
CA PHE A 216 -17.97 -2.03 29.50
C PHE A 216 -16.88 -2.79 30.27
N LEU A 217 -15.64 -2.84 29.79
CA LEU A 217 -14.55 -3.61 30.39
C LEU A 217 -13.77 -2.86 31.48
N HIS A 218 -14.06 -1.57 31.70
CA HIS A 218 -13.47 -0.81 32.80
C HIS A 218 -13.80 -1.47 34.15
N GLY A 219 -12.76 -1.74 34.94
CA GLY A 219 -12.87 -2.45 36.23
C GLY A 219 -13.40 -3.89 36.15
N ALA A 220 -13.51 -4.51 34.97
CA ALA A 220 -14.14 -5.82 34.83
C ALA A 220 -13.42 -6.94 35.61
N GLN A 221 -12.08 -6.88 35.69
CA GLN A 221 -11.27 -7.85 36.45
C GLN A 221 -11.59 -7.87 37.96
N ASP A 222 -12.16 -6.79 38.51
CA ASP A 222 -12.53 -6.66 39.92
C ASP A 222 -14.05 -6.85 40.13
N ARG A 223 -14.85 -6.85 39.04
CA ARG A 223 -16.31 -6.92 39.07
C ARG A 223 -16.88 -8.32 38.82
N TYR A 224 -16.09 -9.22 38.26
CA TYR A 224 -16.51 -10.59 37.93
C TYR A 224 -15.59 -11.60 38.63
N ASP A 225 -16.19 -12.65 39.17
CA ASP A 225 -15.51 -13.63 40.00
C ASP A 225 -14.56 -14.51 39.17
N ASP A 226 -14.94 -14.82 37.93
CA ASP A 226 -14.12 -15.57 36.98
C ASP A 226 -14.30 -15.11 35.52
N GLY A 227 -13.49 -15.67 34.63
CA GLY A 227 -13.53 -15.35 33.21
C GLY A 227 -14.79 -15.85 32.50
N GLN A 228 -15.45 -16.90 32.99
CA GLN A 228 -16.68 -17.39 32.38
C GLN A 228 -17.85 -16.44 32.68
N ASP A 229 -17.91 -15.89 33.89
CA ASP A 229 -18.88 -14.86 34.27
C ASP A 229 -18.70 -13.58 33.45
N LEU A 230 -17.45 -13.16 33.24
CA LEU A 230 -17.15 -12.02 32.37
C LEU A 230 -17.57 -12.30 30.91
N LEU A 231 -17.33 -13.51 30.40
CA LEU A 231 -17.71 -13.89 29.03
C LEU A 231 -19.23 -13.87 28.84
N ALA A 232 -19.99 -14.43 29.78
CA ALA A 232 -21.45 -14.44 29.75
C ALA A 232 -22.02 -13.02 29.84
N ALA A 233 -21.50 -12.19 30.76
CA ALA A 233 -21.90 -10.79 30.89
C ALA A 233 -21.58 -9.98 29.62
N THR A 234 -20.46 -10.28 28.96
CA THR A 234 -20.08 -9.68 27.68
C THR A 234 -21.07 -10.05 26.58
N ALA A 235 -21.42 -11.34 26.47
CA ALA A 235 -22.38 -11.82 25.48
C ALA A 235 -23.74 -11.12 25.63
N VAL A 236 -24.23 -10.99 26.87
CA VAL A 236 -25.48 -10.28 27.17
C VAL A 236 -25.39 -8.80 26.81
N HIS A 237 -24.32 -8.11 27.22
CA HIS A 237 -24.18 -6.67 27.02
C HIS A 237 -24.14 -6.27 25.53
N PHE A 238 -23.37 -7.02 24.74
CA PHE A 238 -23.22 -6.77 23.29
C PHE A 238 -24.23 -7.53 22.42
N LYS A 239 -25.18 -8.26 23.04
CA LYS A 239 -26.21 -9.05 22.36
C LYS A 239 -25.63 -10.08 21.40
N LEU A 240 -24.57 -10.75 21.83
CA LEU A 240 -23.85 -11.77 21.08
C LEU A 240 -24.27 -13.17 21.55
N SER A 241 -24.12 -14.16 20.68
CA SER A 241 -24.20 -15.57 21.11
C SER A 241 -22.99 -15.89 21.97
N GLU A 242 -23.22 -16.31 23.21
CA GLU A 242 -22.16 -16.68 24.16
C GLU A 242 -21.25 -17.77 23.60
N ASN A 243 -21.81 -18.77 22.92
CA ASN A 243 -21.04 -19.84 22.28
C ASN A 243 -20.14 -19.34 21.14
N LEU A 244 -20.62 -18.37 20.34
CA LEU A 244 -19.82 -17.79 19.26
C LEU A 244 -18.75 -16.85 19.82
N LEU A 245 -19.08 -16.08 20.86
CA LEU A 245 -18.13 -15.24 21.55
C LEU A 245 -17.04 -16.07 22.24
N ALA A 246 -17.40 -17.19 22.88
CA ALA A 246 -16.46 -18.14 23.48
C ALA A 246 -15.51 -18.73 22.44
N ALA A 247 -16.03 -19.10 21.26
CA ALA A 247 -15.22 -19.57 20.15
C ALA A 247 -14.26 -18.48 19.66
N GLU A 248 -14.72 -17.23 19.60
CA GLU A 248 -13.89 -16.10 19.19
C GLU A 248 -12.81 -15.76 20.22
N VAL A 249 -13.15 -15.71 21.51
CA VAL A 249 -12.19 -15.49 22.62
C VAL A 249 -11.07 -16.54 22.60
N LYS A 250 -11.39 -17.81 22.33
CA LYS A 250 -10.37 -18.85 22.18
C LYS A 250 -9.39 -18.55 21.03
N LYS A 251 -9.84 -17.95 19.93
CA LYS A 251 -8.97 -17.54 18.81
C LYS A 251 -7.99 -16.43 19.20
N PHE A 252 -8.42 -15.55 20.11
CA PHE A 252 -7.59 -14.44 20.58
C PHE A 252 -6.73 -14.81 21.80
N LYS A 253 -6.86 -16.00 22.38
CA LYS A 253 -6.17 -16.40 23.64
C LYS A 253 -4.67 -16.11 23.64
N HIS A 254 -3.99 -16.24 22.51
CA HIS A 254 -2.55 -16.10 22.39
C HIS A 254 -2.10 -14.76 21.79
N CYS A 255 -3.02 -13.81 21.56
CA CYS A 255 -2.70 -12.52 20.93
C CYS A 255 -1.74 -11.63 21.73
N ASN A 256 -1.49 -11.96 23.01
CA ASN A 256 -0.61 -11.22 23.91
C ASN A 256 0.58 -12.06 24.46
N CYS A 257 0.81 -13.28 23.95
CA CYS A 257 1.90 -14.15 24.43
C CYS A 257 3.26 -13.86 23.76
N LYS A 258 4.37 -14.10 24.48
CA LYS A 258 5.75 -13.75 24.05
C LYS A 258 6.65 -14.93 23.64
N HIS A 259 6.13 -16.15 23.50
CA HIS A 259 6.93 -17.33 23.15
C HIS A 259 6.85 -17.66 21.65
N GLY A 260 8.00 -17.97 21.03
CA GLY A 260 8.12 -18.44 19.64
C GLY A 260 8.28 -19.96 19.57
N GLY A 261 7.60 -20.62 18.63
CA GLY A 261 7.64 -22.07 18.49
C GLY A 261 8.82 -22.55 17.63
N VAL A 262 9.60 -23.49 18.18
CA VAL A 262 10.45 -24.44 17.44
C VAL A 262 10.02 -25.83 17.90
N ILE A 263 9.81 -26.79 16.99
CA ILE A 263 10.02 -28.23 17.29
C ILE A 263 10.42 -28.99 16.01
N ASP A 264 11.55 -29.71 16.12
CA ASP A 264 11.99 -30.85 15.31
C ASP A 264 11.07 -32.08 15.48
N GLY A 265 10.79 -32.80 14.39
CA GLY A 265 10.29 -34.17 14.42
C GLY A 265 8.84 -34.36 13.95
N VAL A 266 8.69 -34.89 12.73
CA VAL A 266 7.46 -35.49 12.16
C VAL A 266 7.15 -36.79 12.95
N PRO A 267 5.89 -37.21 13.25
CA PRO A 267 4.62 -36.99 12.53
C PRO A 267 3.39 -36.62 13.39
N GLU A 268 2.44 -35.90 12.79
CA GLU A 268 1.01 -36.26 12.64
C GLU A 268 0.23 -34.99 12.27
N VAL A 269 -0.31 -35.01 11.05
CA VAL A 269 -0.97 -33.86 10.41
C VAL A 269 -2.31 -33.58 11.10
N LEU A 270 -2.44 -32.43 11.77
CA LEU A 270 -3.73 -31.85 12.17
C LEU A 270 -4.15 -30.70 11.23
N PRO A 271 -5.44 -30.43 11.04
CA PRO A 271 -5.96 -29.77 9.84
C PRO A 271 -6.12 -28.25 9.97
N GLY A 272 -5.47 -27.51 9.05
CA GLY A 272 -5.69 -26.09 8.72
C GLY A 272 -4.55 -25.16 9.18
N MET A 273 -3.76 -24.49 8.35
CA MET A 273 -3.64 -24.44 6.89
C MET A 273 -2.35 -25.15 6.47
N GLN A 274 -2.51 -26.33 5.90
CA GLN A 274 -1.42 -26.97 5.18
C GLN A 274 -1.08 -26.14 3.95
N ASP A 275 0.16 -26.25 3.50
CA ASP A 275 0.46 -26.11 2.09
C ASP A 275 -0.57 -26.93 1.32
N ASP A 276 -1.55 -26.25 0.69
CA ASP A 276 -2.66 -26.89 -0.01
C ASP A 276 -2.18 -27.65 -1.27
N GLY A 277 -0.88 -27.59 -1.55
CA GLY A 277 -0.25 -28.19 -2.72
C GLY A 277 -0.76 -27.59 -4.02
N LEU A 278 -1.57 -26.52 -3.95
CA LEU A 278 -2.16 -25.94 -5.12
C LEU A 278 -1.05 -25.26 -5.93
N PRO A 279 -0.91 -25.60 -7.22
CA PRO A 279 -0.02 -24.85 -8.09
C PRO A 279 -0.57 -23.42 -8.17
N VAL A 280 0.31 -22.42 -7.97
CA VAL A 280 -0.06 -21.03 -8.19
C VAL A 280 -0.22 -20.85 -9.70
N SER A 281 -1.46 -20.75 -10.17
CA SER A 281 -1.76 -20.61 -11.59
C SER A 281 -1.21 -19.31 -12.16
N LYS A 282 -0.92 -19.30 -13.47
CA LYS A 282 -0.52 -18.09 -14.19
C LYS A 282 -1.58 -16.98 -14.03
N PHE A 283 -2.86 -17.34 -14.13
CA PHE A 283 -3.98 -16.45 -13.85
C PHE A 283 -3.86 -15.77 -12.47
N ALA A 284 -3.61 -16.54 -11.40
CA ALA A 284 -3.49 -15.98 -10.06
C ALA A 284 -2.27 -15.05 -9.92
N LYS A 285 -1.13 -15.39 -10.54
CA LYS A 285 0.06 -14.51 -10.58
C LYS A 285 -0.24 -13.22 -11.34
N ASP A 286 -0.93 -13.31 -12.47
CA ASP A 286 -1.29 -12.17 -13.32
C ASP A 286 -2.30 -11.23 -12.63
N VAL A 287 -3.35 -11.77 -11.99
CA VAL A 287 -4.27 -10.95 -11.16
C VAL A 287 -3.50 -10.28 -10.02
N THR A 288 -2.62 -11.02 -9.34
CA THR A 288 -1.80 -10.50 -8.24
C THR A 288 -0.90 -9.35 -8.71
N LEU A 289 -0.29 -9.46 -9.90
CA LEU A 289 0.53 -8.38 -10.46
C LEU A 289 -0.28 -7.09 -10.64
N HIS A 290 -1.47 -7.16 -11.24
CA HIS A 290 -2.32 -5.97 -11.38
C HIS A 290 -2.70 -5.38 -10.02
N VAL A 291 -3.11 -6.23 -9.06
CA VAL A 291 -3.46 -5.78 -7.70
C VAL A 291 -2.29 -5.08 -7.04
N VAL A 292 -1.07 -5.63 -7.13
CA VAL A 292 0.11 -4.97 -6.55
C VAL A 292 0.41 -3.65 -7.25
N LEU A 293 0.28 -3.56 -8.57
CA LEU A 293 0.44 -2.31 -9.30
C LEU A 293 -0.63 -1.27 -8.89
N HIS A 294 -1.86 -1.69 -8.62
CA HIS A 294 -2.90 -0.84 -8.08
C HIS A 294 -2.50 -0.27 -6.71
N GLU A 295 -2.00 -1.11 -5.80
CA GLU A 295 -1.50 -0.66 -4.49
C GLU A 295 -0.26 0.23 -4.59
N ILE A 296 0.62 -0.02 -5.56
CA ILE A 296 1.73 0.90 -5.89
C ILE A 296 1.17 2.24 -6.39
N GLY A 297 0.05 2.26 -7.11
CA GLY A 297 -0.66 3.48 -7.48
C GLY A 297 -1.05 4.32 -6.26
N HIS A 298 -1.62 3.70 -5.23
CA HIS A 298 -1.88 4.36 -3.95
C HIS A 298 -0.60 4.89 -3.28
N ALA A 299 0.48 4.12 -3.32
CA ALA A 299 1.77 4.56 -2.79
C ALA A 299 2.28 5.80 -3.54
N VAL A 300 2.29 5.78 -4.86
CA VAL A 300 2.72 6.90 -5.71
C VAL A 300 1.87 8.14 -5.42
N ILE A 301 0.55 8.01 -5.35
CA ILE A 301 -0.36 9.11 -5.05
C ILE A 301 -0.04 9.76 -3.70
N ARG A 302 0.16 8.94 -2.66
CA ARG A 302 0.28 9.43 -1.28
C ARG A 302 1.69 9.84 -0.87
N GLU A 303 2.71 9.31 -1.53
CA GLU A 303 4.12 9.63 -1.23
C GLU A 303 4.62 10.85 -2.01
N PHE A 304 4.04 11.12 -3.18
CA PHE A 304 4.35 12.31 -3.98
C PHE A 304 3.26 13.39 -3.89
N ASP A 305 2.31 13.24 -2.96
CA ASP A 305 1.20 14.15 -2.71
C ASP A 305 0.45 14.56 -4.00
N ILE A 306 0.20 13.58 -4.89
CA ILE A 306 -0.52 13.80 -6.14
C ILE A 306 -1.98 14.16 -5.80
N PRO A 307 -2.52 15.28 -6.33
CA PRO A 307 -3.90 15.66 -6.06
C PRO A 307 -4.91 14.61 -6.53
N VAL A 308 -5.79 14.19 -5.63
CA VAL A 308 -6.90 13.27 -5.91
C VAL A 308 -8.17 14.09 -6.10
N LEU A 309 -8.56 14.31 -7.36
CA LEU A 309 -9.75 15.11 -7.72
C LEU A 309 -10.98 14.25 -8.06
N ALA A 310 -10.82 12.93 -8.06
CA ALA A 310 -11.84 11.93 -8.38
C ALA A 310 -11.69 10.73 -7.42
N ASN A 311 -12.35 9.61 -7.71
CA ASN A 311 -12.18 8.39 -6.93
C ASN A 311 -10.71 7.90 -6.99
N GLU A 312 -10.06 7.75 -5.82
CA GLU A 312 -8.66 7.28 -5.73
C GLU A 312 -8.50 5.85 -6.23
N GLU A 313 -9.47 4.97 -5.98
CA GLU A 313 -9.49 3.57 -6.42
C GLU A 313 -9.51 3.45 -7.94
N THR A 314 -10.38 4.23 -8.60
CA THR A 314 -10.41 4.34 -10.06
C THR A 314 -9.09 4.90 -10.61
N THR A 315 -8.49 5.82 -9.87
CA THR A 315 -7.19 6.42 -10.23
C THR A 315 -6.07 5.37 -10.11
N ALA A 316 -6.08 4.54 -9.06
CA ALA A 316 -5.13 3.44 -8.86
C ALA A 316 -5.28 2.32 -9.92
N ASP A 317 -6.50 1.93 -10.30
CA ASP A 317 -6.73 1.01 -11.43
C ASP A 317 -6.23 1.60 -12.76
N ALA A 318 -6.45 2.91 -12.97
CA ALA A 318 -5.95 3.61 -14.14
C ALA A 318 -4.41 3.67 -14.15
N PHE A 319 -3.77 3.86 -13.00
CA PHE A 319 -2.31 3.78 -12.87
C PHE A 319 -1.80 2.39 -13.25
N ALA A 320 -2.37 1.32 -12.68
CA ALA A 320 -1.94 -0.04 -12.94
C ALA A 320 -2.04 -0.40 -14.43
N THR A 321 -3.17 -0.04 -15.05
CA THR A 321 -3.41 -0.26 -16.49
C THR A 321 -2.46 0.57 -17.35
N TYR A 322 -2.25 1.85 -17.02
CA TYR A 322 -1.28 2.70 -17.72
C TYR A 322 0.14 2.13 -17.62
N TYR A 323 0.53 1.67 -16.42
CA TYR A 323 1.85 1.10 -16.18
C TYR A 323 2.07 -0.15 -17.01
N LEU A 324 1.13 -1.10 -16.98
CA LEU A 324 1.18 -2.33 -17.79
C LEU A 324 1.30 -2.01 -19.27
N THR A 325 0.39 -1.19 -19.80
CA THR A 325 0.34 -0.90 -21.24
C THR A 325 1.54 -0.10 -21.77
N THR A 326 2.28 0.59 -20.89
CA THR A 326 3.40 1.46 -21.28
C THR A 326 4.76 0.86 -20.96
N TYR A 327 4.91 0.22 -19.80
CA TYR A 327 6.20 -0.21 -19.25
C TYR A 327 6.35 -1.73 -19.13
N LEU A 328 5.26 -2.49 -19.17
CA LEU A 328 5.27 -3.95 -19.25
C LEU A 328 4.38 -4.46 -20.41
N PRO A 329 4.54 -3.94 -21.65
CA PRO A 329 3.61 -4.22 -22.74
C PRO A 329 3.55 -5.69 -23.14
N ASP A 330 4.59 -6.48 -22.86
CA ASP A 330 4.63 -7.91 -23.16
C ASP A 330 3.80 -8.74 -22.17
N ARG A 331 3.63 -8.22 -20.95
CA ARG A 331 2.79 -8.82 -19.90
C ARG A 331 1.35 -8.32 -19.93
N ALA A 332 1.14 -7.12 -20.48
CA ALA A 332 -0.09 -6.36 -20.33
C ALA A 332 -1.36 -7.11 -20.76
N VAL A 333 -1.35 -7.80 -21.92
CA VAL A 333 -2.55 -8.51 -22.39
C VAL A 333 -2.99 -9.58 -21.40
N ASP A 334 -2.07 -10.45 -20.99
CA ASP A 334 -2.36 -11.55 -20.06
C ASP A 334 -2.84 -11.03 -18.70
N VAL A 335 -2.14 -10.02 -18.16
CA VAL A 335 -2.46 -9.42 -16.86
C VAL A 335 -3.82 -8.73 -16.87
N LEU A 336 -4.12 -7.97 -17.92
CA LEU A 336 -5.37 -7.23 -18.03
C LEU A 336 -6.56 -8.15 -18.33
N VAL A 337 -6.39 -9.20 -19.16
CA VAL A 337 -7.40 -10.24 -19.32
C VAL A 337 -7.67 -10.93 -17.98
N ALA A 338 -6.64 -11.38 -17.27
CA ALA A 338 -6.81 -12.05 -16.00
C ALA A 338 -7.52 -11.16 -14.95
N ARG A 339 -7.13 -9.88 -14.85
CA ARG A 339 -7.75 -8.95 -13.89
C ARG A 339 -9.21 -8.63 -14.25
N THR A 340 -9.49 -8.33 -15.51
CA THR A 340 -10.87 -8.03 -15.95
C THR A 340 -11.77 -9.25 -15.78
N THR A 341 -11.30 -10.46 -16.11
CA THR A 341 -12.03 -11.71 -15.84
C THR A 341 -12.27 -11.89 -14.34
N SER A 342 -11.25 -11.69 -13.51
CA SER A 342 -11.37 -11.76 -12.04
C SER A 342 -12.48 -10.83 -11.54
N LEU A 343 -12.46 -9.55 -11.95
CA LEU A 343 -13.49 -8.54 -11.62
C LEU A 343 -14.90 -8.93 -12.08
N MET A 344 -15.03 -9.49 -13.30
CA MET A 344 -16.33 -9.95 -13.81
C MET A 344 -16.87 -11.14 -12.99
N ILE A 345 -16.00 -12.01 -12.47
CA ILE A 345 -16.40 -13.05 -11.51
C ILE A 345 -16.90 -12.39 -10.22
N GLU A 346 -16.17 -11.43 -9.63
CA GLU A 346 -16.58 -10.74 -8.39
C GLU A 346 -17.95 -10.05 -8.57
N ALA A 347 -18.16 -9.38 -9.71
CA ALA A 347 -19.42 -8.74 -10.05
C ALA A 347 -20.59 -9.74 -10.13
N SER A 348 -20.34 -10.96 -10.59
CA SER A 348 -21.35 -12.03 -10.63
C SER A 348 -21.67 -12.62 -9.24
N GLU A 349 -20.69 -12.61 -8.32
CA GLU A 349 -20.85 -13.08 -6.93
C GLU A 349 -21.68 -12.11 -6.08
N SER A 350 -21.59 -10.81 -6.37
CA SER A 350 -22.30 -9.76 -5.65
C SER A 350 -23.03 -8.81 -6.62
N PRO A 351 -24.20 -9.21 -7.15
CA PRO A 351 -24.94 -8.41 -8.14
C PRO A 351 -25.56 -7.12 -7.57
N SER A 352 -25.48 -6.90 -6.25
CA SER A 352 -25.91 -5.63 -5.64
C SER A 352 -24.75 -4.64 -5.58
N VAL A 353 -24.97 -3.45 -6.16
CA VAL A 353 -24.03 -2.33 -6.06
C VAL A 353 -23.88 -1.91 -4.60
N ASP A 354 -22.67 -2.04 -4.04
CA ASP A 354 -22.33 -1.50 -2.72
C ASP A 354 -22.01 -0.01 -2.82
N TRP A 355 -23.03 0.82 -2.63
CA TRP A 355 -22.89 2.28 -2.62
C TRP A 355 -22.09 2.83 -1.44
N ARG A 356 -21.70 1.99 -0.46
CA ARG A 356 -20.91 2.39 0.72
C ARG A 356 -19.43 2.04 0.58
N GLY A 357 -19.06 1.22 -0.40
CA GLY A 357 -17.69 0.88 -0.71
C GLY A 357 -16.93 2.03 -1.37
N GLU A 358 -15.61 2.05 -1.18
CA GLU A 358 -14.73 3.02 -1.86
C GLU A 358 -14.51 2.65 -3.34
N HIS A 359 -14.70 1.38 -3.70
CA HIS A 359 -14.62 0.90 -5.07
C HIS A 359 -15.91 1.16 -5.85
N ASP A 360 -15.77 1.53 -7.13
CA ASP A 360 -16.85 1.39 -8.12
C ASP A 360 -17.29 -0.10 -8.19
N ASP A 361 -18.50 -0.35 -8.67
CA ASP A 361 -18.97 -1.69 -9.05
C ASP A 361 -17.92 -2.46 -9.86
N ASP A 362 -17.68 -3.74 -9.54
CA ASP A 362 -16.56 -4.51 -10.09
C ASP A 362 -16.66 -4.68 -11.62
N ALA A 363 -17.87 -4.79 -12.19
CA ALA A 363 -18.04 -4.85 -13.65
C ALA A 363 -17.71 -3.48 -14.29
N ARG A 364 -18.07 -2.38 -13.63
CA ARG A 364 -17.68 -1.04 -14.05
C ARG A 364 -16.16 -0.84 -13.98
N ARG A 365 -15.48 -1.35 -12.95
CA ARG A 365 -14.02 -1.32 -12.87
C ARG A 365 -13.37 -2.10 -14.01
N ALA A 366 -13.86 -3.31 -14.28
CA ALA A 366 -13.37 -4.14 -15.40
C ALA A 366 -13.51 -3.39 -16.72
N TYR A 367 -14.66 -2.75 -16.95
CA TYR A 367 -14.93 -1.98 -18.15
C TYR A 367 -13.99 -0.76 -18.29
N GLN A 368 -13.71 -0.03 -17.21
CA GLN A 368 -12.78 1.11 -17.22
C GLN A 368 -11.35 0.68 -17.53
N ILE A 369 -10.90 -0.45 -16.97
CA ILE A 369 -9.59 -1.06 -17.27
C ILE A 369 -9.51 -1.42 -18.77
N ALA A 370 -10.53 -2.10 -19.30
CA ALA A 370 -10.59 -2.46 -20.71
C ALA A 370 -10.57 -1.24 -21.63
N ALA A 371 -11.37 -0.21 -21.30
CA ALA A 371 -11.41 1.06 -22.05
C ALA A 371 -10.04 1.75 -22.08
N LEU A 372 -9.32 1.80 -20.96
CA LEU A 372 -7.99 2.40 -20.90
C LEU A 372 -6.94 1.58 -21.66
N ALA A 373 -7.07 0.24 -21.66
CA ALA A 373 -6.21 -0.65 -22.44
C ALA A 373 -6.42 -0.43 -23.95
N VAL A 374 -7.65 -0.47 -24.46
CA VAL A 374 -7.91 -0.24 -25.90
C VAL A 374 -7.57 1.17 -26.36
N ALA A 375 -7.61 2.17 -25.47
CA ALA A 375 -7.11 3.51 -25.76
C ALA A 375 -5.59 3.57 -25.92
N ALA A 376 -4.85 2.57 -25.41
CA ALA A 376 -3.43 2.42 -25.67
C ALA A 376 -3.16 1.81 -27.05
N ASP A 377 -3.87 0.72 -27.37
CA ASP A 377 -3.82 0.05 -28.67
C ASP A 377 -5.07 -0.83 -28.84
N PRO A 378 -6.04 -0.45 -29.68
CA PRO A 378 -7.30 -1.18 -29.80
C PRO A 378 -7.15 -2.54 -30.47
N VAL A 379 -6.08 -2.77 -31.25
CA VAL A 379 -5.81 -4.05 -31.90
C VAL A 379 -5.18 -5.00 -30.90
N LYS A 380 -4.12 -4.56 -30.21
CA LYS A 380 -3.41 -5.38 -29.23
C LYS A 380 -4.27 -5.77 -28.04
N TYR A 381 -5.08 -4.85 -27.54
CA TYR A 381 -5.89 -5.06 -26.33
C TYR A 381 -7.33 -5.49 -26.60
N LYS A 382 -7.65 -5.91 -27.84
CA LYS A 382 -8.95 -6.50 -28.17
C LYS A 382 -9.36 -7.65 -27.23
N PRO A 383 -8.48 -8.60 -26.84
CA PRO A 383 -8.87 -9.66 -25.90
C PRO A 383 -9.38 -9.15 -24.55
N VAL A 384 -8.86 -8.02 -24.06
CA VAL A 384 -9.32 -7.38 -22.82
C VAL A 384 -10.73 -6.80 -22.99
N ALA A 385 -10.99 -6.18 -24.14
CA ALA A 385 -12.31 -5.64 -24.48
C ALA A 385 -13.37 -6.74 -24.65
N ASP A 386 -12.98 -7.90 -25.16
CA ASP A 386 -13.86 -9.06 -25.34
C ASP A 386 -14.38 -9.60 -23.99
N VAL A 387 -13.56 -9.58 -22.92
CA VAL A 387 -13.94 -10.03 -21.57
C VAL A 387 -15.17 -9.29 -21.04
N VAL A 388 -15.23 -7.97 -21.26
CA VAL A 388 -16.32 -7.11 -20.79
C VAL A 388 -17.35 -6.83 -21.88
N THR A 389 -17.28 -7.54 -23.00
CA THR A 389 -18.21 -7.43 -24.14
C THR A 389 -18.34 -6.01 -24.71
N MET A 390 -17.22 -5.27 -24.80
CA MET A 390 -17.26 -3.89 -25.33
C MET A 390 -17.79 -3.84 -26.76
N SER A 391 -18.69 -2.88 -27.04
CA SER A 391 -19.16 -2.65 -28.40
C SER A 391 -18.11 -1.89 -29.24
N ALA A 392 -18.18 -1.98 -30.57
CA ALA A 392 -17.31 -1.22 -31.46
C ALA A 392 -17.39 0.31 -31.21
N ARG A 393 -18.59 0.81 -30.89
CA ARG A 393 -18.82 2.20 -30.50
C ARG A 393 -18.10 2.58 -29.21
N ASP A 394 -18.02 1.66 -28.26
CA ASP A 394 -17.36 1.93 -26.99
C ASP A 394 -15.84 1.91 -27.13
N ILE A 395 -15.31 1.01 -27.96
CA ILE A 395 -13.89 1.00 -28.33
C ILE A 395 -13.49 2.32 -29.00
N GLU A 396 -14.32 2.83 -29.92
CA GLU A 396 -14.10 4.14 -30.56
C GLU A 396 -14.06 5.26 -29.52
N LYS A 397 -15.06 5.34 -28.63
CA LYS A 397 -15.13 6.36 -27.58
C LYS A 397 -14.02 6.26 -26.54
N ALA A 398 -13.51 5.06 -26.29
CA ALA A 398 -12.44 4.84 -25.32
C ALA A 398 -11.16 5.59 -25.71
N GLN A 399 -10.91 5.83 -27.01
CA GLN A 399 -9.71 6.53 -27.48
C GLN A 399 -9.59 7.94 -26.92
N ASP A 400 -10.69 8.71 -26.89
CA ASP A 400 -10.69 10.07 -26.37
C ASP A 400 -10.48 10.08 -24.85
N TYR A 401 -11.31 9.31 -24.12
CA TYR A 401 -11.26 9.24 -22.66
C TYR A 401 -9.92 8.68 -22.15
N GLY A 402 -9.53 7.50 -22.63
CA GLY A 402 -8.30 6.85 -22.21
C GLY A 402 -7.06 7.60 -22.69
N GLY A 403 -7.12 8.28 -23.84
CA GLY A 403 -6.04 9.14 -24.32
C GLY A 403 -5.69 10.27 -23.34
N GLU A 404 -6.69 10.92 -22.73
CA GLU A 404 -6.47 11.95 -21.70
C GLU A 404 -5.89 11.38 -20.40
N VAL A 405 -6.40 10.23 -19.94
CA VAL A 405 -5.92 9.56 -18.72
C VAL A 405 -4.45 9.16 -18.88
N ARG A 406 -4.07 8.54 -20.02
CA ARG A 406 -2.69 8.15 -20.32
C ARG A 406 -1.77 9.36 -20.41
N ARG A 407 -2.19 10.44 -21.08
CA ARG A 407 -1.41 11.69 -21.14
C ARG A 407 -1.23 12.34 -19.78
N SER A 408 -2.22 12.20 -18.89
CA SER A 408 -2.15 12.73 -17.54
C SER A 408 -1.16 11.95 -16.70
N TRP A 409 -1.25 10.62 -16.67
CA TRP A 409 -0.26 9.78 -15.97
C TRP A 409 1.16 9.99 -16.49
N ARG A 410 1.35 10.03 -17.81
CA ARG A 410 2.68 10.31 -18.38
C ARG A 410 3.28 11.63 -17.87
N ARG A 411 2.47 12.69 -17.77
CA ARG A 411 2.92 14.01 -17.29
C ARG A 411 3.18 14.02 -15.78
N VAL A 412 2.32 13.35 -15.01
CA VAL A 412 2.41 13.29 -13.55
C VAL A 412 3.61 12.45 -13.11
N LEU A 413 3.87 11.32 -13.77
CA LEU A 413 4.97 10.44 -13.40
C LEU A 413 6.34 10.93 -13.89
N ALA A 414 6.39 11.72 -14.97
CA ALA A 414 7.65 12.21 -15.56
C ALA A 414 8.67 12.77 -14.53
N PRO A 415 8.28 13.64 -13.57
CA PRO A 415 9.21 14.15 -12.56
C PRO A 415 9.49 13.20 -11.40
N LEU A 416 8.80 12.05 -11.31
CA LEU A 416 8.86 11.12 -10.16
C LEU A 416 9.78 9.91 -10.44
N TRP A 417 10.28 9.79 -11.67
CA TRP A 417 11.14 8.69 -12.07
C TRP A 417 12.56 8.87 -11.55
N MET A 418 13.19 7.75 -11.22
CA MET A 418 14.64 7.64 -11.19
C MET A 418 15.21 8.06 -12.56
N PRO A 419 16.44 8.61 -12.62
CA PRO A 419 17.14 8.81 -13.88
C PRO A 419 17.20 7.53 -14.72
N ASP A 420 17.23 7.67 -16.04
CA ASP A 420 17.27 6.52 -16.95
C ASP A 420 18.42 5.56 -16.60
N GLY A 421 18.08 4.28 -16.44
CA GLY A 421 19.02 3.22 -16.06
C GLY A 421 19.33 3.13 -14.57
N ALA A 422 18.88 4.07 -13.74
CA ALA A 422 19.00 4.00 -12.30
C ALA A 422 17.80 3.25 -11.67
N THR A 423 18.05 2.61 -10.52
CA THR A 423 17.03 1.94 -9.71
C THR A 423 17.03 2.54 -8.32
N SER A 424 15.83 2.67 -7.74
CA SER A 424 15.65 3.24 -6.42
C SER A 424 16.22 2.29 -5.35
N PRO A 425 17.17 2.76 -4.51
CA PRO A 425 17.67 1.94 -3.40
C PRO A 425 16.62 1.76 -2.31
N MET A 426 15.53 2.53 -2.36
CA MET A 426 14.43 2.56 -1.39
C MET A 426 13.30 1.59 -1.76
N ALA A 427 13.35 0.94 -2.92
CA ALA A 427 12.40 -0.11 -3.27
C ALA A 427 12.83 -1.46 -2.66
N ARG A 428 11.88 -2.16 -2.03
CA ARG A 428 12.08 -3.50 -1.46
C ARG A 428 10.89 -4.41 -1.75
N THR A 429 11.15 -5.68 -2.02
CA THR A 429 10.16 -6.75 -1.89
C THR A 429 10.60 -7.70 -0.79
N SER A 430 9.65 -8.17 0.01
CA SER A 430 9.88 -9.19 1.03
C SER A 430 8.80 -10.25 1.00
N PHE A 431 9.18 -11.46 1.38
CA PHE A 431 8.28 -12.58 1.65
C PHE A 431 8.94 -13.44 2.73
N GLY A 432 8.13 -13.99 3.64
CA GLY A 432 8.65 -14.87 4.70
C GLY A 432 9.22 -16.17 4.10
N ASP A 433 10.36 -16.61 4.61
CA ASP A 433 11.07 -17.84 4.20
C ASP A 433 10.43 -19.13 4.74
N GLY A 434 9.57 -19.03 5.75
CA GLY A 434 8.89 -20.19 6.36
C GLY A 434 7.68 -20.73 5.59
N SER A 435 7.19 -20.06 4.54
CA SER A 435 5.97 -20.47 3.82
C SER A 435 6.29 -21.12 2.47
N ALA A 436 6.01 -22.41 2.34
CA ALA A 436 6.16 -23.15 1.08
C ALA A 436 5.31 -22.54 -0.05
N PHE A 437 4.12 -22.02 0.27
CA PHE A 437 3.27 -21.33 -0.70
C PHE A 437 3.93 -20.04 -1.21
N LEU A 438 4.47 -19.21 -0.31
CA LEU A 438 5.16 -17.99 -0.71
C LEU A 438 6.42 -18.27 -1.51
N ILE A 439 7.18 -19.32 -1.17
CA ILE A 439 8.32 -19.76 -1.96
C ILE A 439 7.88 -20.10 -3.39
N ARG A 440 6.83 -20.91 -3.60
CA ARG A 440 6.35 -21.23 -4.96
C ARG A 440 5.75 -20.03 -5.73
N LEU A 441 5.20 -19.07 -5.01
CA LEU A 441 4.67 -17.83 -5.59
C LEU A 441 5.80 -16.89 -6.03
N CYS A 442 6.78 -16.69 -5.15
CA CYS A 442 7.79 -15.64 -5.22
C CYS A 442 9.11 -16.12 -5.83
N GLU A 443 9.32 -17.43 -5.94
CA GLU A 443 10.54 -18.03 -6.48
C GLU A 443 10.22 -19.09 -7.56
N ASP A 444 11.00 -19.10 -8.64
CA ASP A 444 10.99 -20.14 -9.68
C ASP A 444 12.04 -21.25 -9.39
N GLY A 445 12.78 -21.10 -8.30
CA GLY A 445 13.82 -22.00 -7.80
C GLY A 445 14.56 -21.33 -6.64
N PRO A 446 15.40 -22.04 -5.86
CA PRO A 446 16.03 -21.49 -4.66
C PRO A 446 16.79 -20.18 -4.94
N GLY A 447 16.31 -19.07 -4.38
CA GLY A 447 16.89 -17.74 -4.56
C GLY A 447 16.69 -17.11 -5.95
N ILE A 448 15.90 -17.74 -6.83
CA ILE A 448 15.56 -17.22 -8.16
C ILE A 448 14.16 -16.61 -8.07
N LYS A 449 14.10 -15.28 -8.08
CA LYS A 449 12.83 -14.54 -8.03
C LYS A 449 11.94 -14.87 -9.22
N SER A 450 10.67 -15.13 -8.92
CA SER A 450 9.66 -15.42 -9.94
C SER A 450 9.41 -14.22 -10.85
N GLU A 451 8.85 -14.47 -12.03
CA GLU A 451 8.45 -13.41 -12.96
C GLU A 451 7.54 -12.35 -12.30
N LEU A 452 6.64 -12.77 -11.41
CA LEU A 452 5.78 -11.87 -10.63
C LEU A 452 6.62 -10.89 -9.79
N VAL A 453 7.58 -11.40 -9.03
CA VAL A 453 8.42 -10.56 -8.16
C VAL A 453 9.31 -9.64 -8.98
N ARG A 454 9.89 -10.14 -10.09
CA ARG A 454 10.72 -9.34 -10.98
C ARG A 454 9.95 -8.16 -11.59
N ASP A 455 8.70 -8.37 -11.99
CA ASP A 455 7.86 -7.30 -12.52
C ASP A 455 7.48 -6.26 -11.46
N ILE A 456 7.18 -6.73 -10.24
CA ILE A 456 6.90 -5.85 -9.09
C ILE A 456 8.15 -5.02 -8.74
N GLU A 457 9.32 -5.63 -8.68
CA GLU A 457 10.58 -4.92 -8.41
C GLU A 457 10.92 -3.92 -9.52
N SER A 458 10.70 -4.30 -10.78
CA SER A 458 10.86 -3.41 -11.93
C SER A 458 9.92 -2.21 -11.81
N ALA A 459 8.66 -2.39 -11.40
CA ALA A 459 7.74 -1.28 -11.18
C ALA A 459 8.13 -0.40 -10.00
N LEU A 460 8.39 -1.00 -8.84
CA LEU A 460 8.64 -0.29 -7.61
C LEU A 460 9.97 0.49 -7.68
N SER A 461 11.01 -0.08 -8.28
CA SER A 461 12.35 0.53 -8.32
C SER A 461 12.49 1.70 -9.29
N ARG A 462 11.49 1.98 -10.13
CA ARG A 462 11.55 3.11 -11.08
C ARG A 462 11.27 4.46 -10.45
N PHE A 463 10.63 4.52 -9.30
CA PHE A 463 10.26 5.79 -8.66
C PHE A 463 11.36 6.29 -7.72
N ASP A 464 11.59 7.61 -7.71
CA ASP A 464 12.51 8.27 -6.79
C ASP A 464 11.90 8.42 -5.40
N TRP A 465 11.69 7.28 -4.72
CA TRP A 465 11.13 7.25 -3.38
C TRP A 465 12.04 7.97 -2.38
N HIS A 466 11.50 8.95 -1.67
CA HIS A 466 12.25 9.70 -0.66
C HIS A 466 12.62 8.87 0.60
N SER A 467 11.95 7.73 0.83
CA SER A 467 12.31 6.75 1.86
C SER A 467 11.70 5.39 1.52
N GLN A 468 12.18 4.33 2.20
CA GLN A 468 11.87 2.95 1.87
C GLN A 468 10.38 2.69 1.66
N VAL A 469 10.06 2.02 0.56
CA VAL A 469 8.73 1.48 0.23
C VAL A 469 8.89 -0.02 -0.01
N THR A 470 8.03 -0.80 0.63
CA THR A 470 8.11 -2.27 0.59
C THR A 470 6.84 -2.87 -0.02
N VAL A 471 6.98 -3.90 -0.86
CA VAL A 471 5.90 -4.85 -1.15
C VAL A 471 6.18 -6.13 -0.35
N ASP A 472 5.30 -6.46 0.59
CA ASP A 472 5.49 -7.54 1.55
C ASP A 472 4.42 -8.62 1.38
N PHE A 473 4.84 -9.83 1.02
CA PHE A 473 3.95 -10.98 0.93
C PHE A 473 3.89 -11.71 2.27
N VAL A 474 2.68 -11.86 2.80
CA VAL A 474 2.42 -12.39 4.13
C VAL A 474 1.54 -13.62 4.05
N ASP A 475 1.99 -14.72 4.64
CA ASP A 475 1.19 -15.95 4.70
C ASP A 475 0.14 -15.88 5.79
N SER A 476 -1.00 -15.27 5.46
CA SER A 476 -2.14 -15.09 6.34
C SER A 476 -3.40 -14.80 5.53
N ASN A 477 -4.55 -14.78 6.20
CA ASN A 477 -5.80 -14.29 5.62
C ASN A 477 -5.79 -12.76 5.54
N GLY A 478 -6.31 -12.21 4.45
CA GLY A 478 -6.40 -10.77 4.23
C GLY A 478 -6.60 -10.43 2.76
N LYS A 479 -6.66 -9.14 2.44
CA LYS A 479 -6.63 -8.56 1.09
C LYS A 479 -5.33 -7.81 0.86
N ALA A 480 -5.00 -7.47 -0.38
CA ALA A 480 -3.90 -6.53 -0.62
C ALA A 480 -4.25 -5.12 -0.11
N GLY A 481 -3.26 -4.33 0.27
CA GLY A 481 -3.48 -2.95 0.67
C GLY A 481 -2.21 -2.15 0.93
N TRP A 482 -2.22 -0.88 0.52
CA TRP A 482 -1.22 0.11 0.88
C TRP A 482 -1.41 0.67 2.30
N ASN A 483 -0.34 0.67 3.09
CA ASN A 483 -0.29 1.31 4.40
C ASN A 483 0.73 2.46 4.43
N ARG A 484 0.25 3.72 4.44
CA ARG A 484 1.10 4.91 4.47
C ARG A 484 2.03 4.99 5.69
N SER A 485 1.57 4.55 6.87
CA SER A 485 2.39 4.64 8.09
C SER A 485 3.57 3.67 8.08
N ARG A 486 3.39 2.49 7.45
CA ARG A 486 4.44 1.48 7.28
C ARG A 486 5.21 1.64 5.97
N ARG A 487 4.66 2.43 5.03
CA ARG A 487 5.12 2.53 3.64
C ARG A 487 5.21 1.15 2.98
N THR A 488 4.18 0.33 3.21
CA THR A 488 4.18 -1.07 2.79
C THR A 488 2.90 -1.39 2.05
N VAL A 489 3.03 -1.98 0.87
CA VAL A 489 1.98 -2.75 0.21
C VAL A 489 2.03 -4.16 0.81
N THR A 490 1.02 -4.56 1.56
CA THR A 490 0.96 -5.92 2.11
C THR A 490 0.06 -6.79 1.22
N VAL A 491 0.54 -7.96 0.82
CA VAL A 491 -0.20 -8.91 -0.03
C VAL A 491 -0.37 -10.21 0.73
N TYR A 492 -1.61 -10.53 1.08
CA TYR A 492 -1.92 -11.72 1.86
C TYR A 492 -2.17 -12.93 0.99
N THR A 493 -1.59 -14.08 1.35
CA THR A 493 -1.77 -15.34 0.61
C THR A 493 -3.23 -15.79 0.56
N GLY A 494 -4.04 -15.46 1.57
CA GLY A 494 -5.50 -15.71 1.56
C GLY A 494 -6.19 -15.05 0.36
N TYR A 495 -5.73 -13.88 -0.07
CA TYR A 495 -6.26 -13.19 -1.26
C TYR A 495 -5.85 -13.91 -2.54
N ILE A 496 -4.59 -14.34 -2.62
CA ILE A 496 -4.04 -15.05 -3.79
C ILE A 496 -4.72 -16.41 -3.95
N ARG A 497 -4.99 -17.13 -2.86
CA ARG A 497 -5.76 -18.39 -2.89
C ARG A 497 -7.17 -18.19 -3.45
N ARG A 498 -7.78 -17.00 -3.28
CA ARG A 498 -9.04 -16.67 -3.95
C ARG A 498 -8.87 -16.59 -5.47
N PHE A 499 -7.80 -15.97 -5.96
CA PHE A 499 -7.51 -15.91 -7.40
C PHE A 499 -7.21 -17.29 -8.00
N ILE A 500 -6.54 -18.17 -7.25
CA ILE A 500 -6.33 -19.57 -7.67
C ILE A 500 -7.68 -20.28 -7.87
N ARG A 501 -8.63 -20.10 -6.95
CA ARG A 501 -9.99 -20.64 -7.10
C ARG A 501 -10.71 -20.07 -8.30
N GLN A 502 -10.64 -18.76 -8.53
CA GLN A 502 -11.23 -18.11 -9.71
C GLN A 502 -10.69 -18.71 -11.01
N GLY A 503 -9.37 -18.85 -11.14
CA GLY A 503 -8.76 -19.45 -12.33
C GLY A 503 -9.04 -20.95 -12.50
N SER A 504 -9.51 -21.64 -11.47
CA SER A 504 -9.93 -23.05 -11.56
C SER A 504 -11.34 -23.20 -12.14
N ILE A 505 -12.20 -22.19 -11.99
CA ILE A 505 -13.56 -22.16 -12.55
C ILE A 505 -13.50 -22.06 -14.09
N GLU A 506 -12.51 -21.34 -14.61
CA GLU A 506 -12.30 -21.12 -16.05
C GLU A 506 -11.89 -22.41 -16.81
N ILE A 507 -11.32 -23.41 -16.12
CA ILE A 507 -10.87 -24.68 -16.73
C ILE A 507 -12.02 -25.71 -16.86
N SER A 508 -13.24 -25.40 -16.43
CA SER A 508 -14.41 -26.25 -16.68
C SER A 508 -15.23 -25.75 -17.88
N PRO A 509 -15.05 -26.31 -19.10
CA PRO A 509 -15.82 -25.94 -20.28
C PRO A 509 -17.19 -26.61 -20.23
N THR A 510 -18.03 -26.32 -19.23
CA THR A 510 -19.45 -26.73 -19.20
C THR A 510 -20.24 -25.94 -18.17
N SER A 511 -20.45 -24.65 -18.41
CA SER A 511 -21.73 -24.03 -18.05
C SER A 511 -21.93 -22.79 -18.91
N GLY A 512 -22.73 -22.96 -19.96
CA GLY A 512 -23.11 -21.87 -20.84
C GLY A 512 -23.89 -20.82 -20.06
N LEU A 513 -23.36 -19.60 -20.04
CA LEU A 513 -24.16 -18.41 -19.79
C LEU A 513 -24.95 -18.13 -21.09
N LYS A 514 -26.27 -18.32 -21.00
CA LYS A 514 -27.25 -17.77 -21.94
C LYS A 514 -27.64 -16.37 -21.52
#